data_AF-A0A966UVI0-F1
#
_entry.id   AF-A0A966UVI0-F1
#
_cell.length_a   1.000
_cell.length_b   1.000
_cell.length_c   1.000
_cell.angle_alpha   90.00
_cell.angle_beta   90.00
_cell.angle_gamma   90.00
#
_symmetry.space_group_name_H-M   'P 1'
#
loop_
_entity.id
_entity.type
_entity.pdbx_description
1 polymer ?
#
loop_
_entity_poly.entity_id
_entity_poly.type
_entity_poly.pdbx_seq_one_letter_code
_entity_poly.pdbx_strand_id
1 'polypeptide(L)'
;AQGGTKPKFAYPPQLLIVDGGRGQVNAAARALAELGITNIPLVGLAKRLEEIWFPHRSYPVILPRHGEALYLVQRVRDEAHRFAVTFHRSKRSHLMLESLLDEIPSLGEVRIKALIDYFGSVAALRKASVDEIGSVPGIGEKTARIIKSFLEESSASSFIDTQTGEIIERP
;
A
#
# COMPACT_ATOMS: atom_id res chain seq x y z
N ALA A 1 12.18 -17.66 33.79
CA ALA A 1 11.34 -17.96 32.62
C ALA A 1 11.62 -16.92 31.55
N GLN A 2 11.97 -17.35 30.34
CA GLN A 2 12.40 -16.48 29.24
C GLN A 2 11.24 -15.58 28.79
N GLY A 3 11.45 -14.26 28.83
CA GLY A 3 10.48 -13.25 28.40
C GLY A 3 10.40 -13.21 26.88
N GLY A 4 9.54 -14.03 26.29
CA GLY A 4 9.14 -13.88 24.89
C GLY A 4 8.32 -12.59 24.73
N THR A 5 8.68 -11.76 23.76
CA THR A 5 7.89 -10.60 23.34
C THR A 5 6.47 -11.06 23.03
N LYS A 6 5.47 -10.51 23.74
CA LYS A 6 4.06 -10.84 23.48
C LYS A 6 3.76 -10.61 21.99
N PRO A 7 3.03 -11.51 21.32
CA PRO A 7 2.69 -11.35 19.91
C PRO A 7 1.93 -10.02 19.69
N LYS A 8 2.19 -9.37 18.55
CA LYS A 8 1.44 -8.16 18.15
C LYS A 8 -0.05 -8.50 18.13
N PHE A 9 -0.89 -7.65 18.73
CA PHE A 9 -2.34 -7.89 18.91
C PHE A 9 -2.72 -9.07 19.82
N ALA A 10 -1.94 -9.33 20.87
CA ALA A 10 -2.28 -10.34 21.88
C ALA A 10 -3.64 -10.13 22.58
N TYR A 11 -4.26 -8.95 22.44
CA TYR A 11 -5.58 -8.64 22.99
C TYR A 11 -6.49 -8.04 21.92
N PRO A 12 -7.81 -8.31 21.97
CA PRO A 12 -8.78 -7.67 21.09
C PRO A 12 -8.77 -6.15 21.29
N PRO A 13 -8.98 -5.36 20.23
CA PRO A 13 -9.15 -3.92 20.37
C PRO A 13 -10.43 -3.62 21.18
N GLN A 14 -10.41 -2.51 21.92
CA GLN A 14 -11.56 -2.03 22.69
C GLN A 14 -12.55 -1.23 21.84
N LEU A 15 -12.15 -0.84 20.62
CA LEU A 15 -12.96 -0.10 19.67
C LEU A 15 -12.42 -0.35 18.27
N LEU A 16 -13.33 -0.66 17.34
CA LEU A 16 -13.05 -0.71 15.91
C LEU A 16 -13.60 0.56 15.24
N ILE A 17 -12.77 1.23 14.47
CA ILE A 17 -13.13 2.43 13.72
C ILE A 17 -12.96 2.15 12.23
N VAL A 18 -14.01 2.38 11.45
CA VAL A 18 -14.02 2.25 9.98
C VAL A 18 -13.91 3.65 9.35
N ASP A 19 -12.99 3.85 8.41
CA ASP A 19 -12.93 5.06 7.58
C ASP A 19 -14.09 5.05 6.58
N GLY A 20 -15.24 5.57 7.02
CA GLY A 20 -16.49 5.41 6.30
C GLY A 20 -17.77 5.79 7.03
N GLY A 21 -18.80 6.09 6.23
CA GLY A 21 -20.14 6.42 6.74
C GLY A 21 -21.03 5.19 6.98
N ARG A 22 -22.33 5.42 7.15
CA ARG A 22 -23.36 4.41 7.48
C ARG A 22 -23.24 3.09 6.70
N GLY A 23 -23.04 3.15 5.39
CA GLY A 23 -22.97 1.96 4.55
C GLY A 23 -21.80 1.04 4.92
N GLN A 24 -20.60 1.62 5.07
CA GLN A 24 -19.37 0.89 5.41
C GLN A 24 -19.42 0.34 6.84
N VAL A 25 -19.98 1.10 7.78
CA VAL A 25 -20.16 0.64 9.17
C VAL A 25 -21.10 -0.56 9.25
N ASN A 26 -22.24 -0.51 8.55
CA ASN A 26 -23.17 -1.64 8.54
C ASN A 26 -22.59 -2.87 7.82
N ALA A 27 -21.75 -2.68 6.80
CA ALA A 27 -21.04 -3.77 6.17
C ALA A 27 -20.03 -4.42 7.14
N ALA A 28 -19.24 -3.62 7.85
CA ALA A 28 -18.33 -4.11 8.88
C ALA A 28 -19.08 -4.83 10.03
N ALA A 29 -20.23 -4.30 10.45
CA ALA A 29 -21.06 -4.93 11.48
C ALA A 29 -21.56 -6.32 11.06
N ARG A 30 -21.99 -6.48 9.81
CA ARG A 30 -22.37 -7.79 9.26
C ARG A 30 -21.19 -8.77 9.26
N ALA A 31 -20.02 -8.33 8.81
CA ALA A 31 -18.81 -9.16 8.81
C ALA A 31 -18.40 -9.59 10.23
N LEU A 32 -18.47 -8.70 11.22
CA LEU A 32 -18.22 -9.07 12.62
C LEU A 32 -19.24 -10.09 13.13
N ALA A 33 -20.52 -9.92 12.80
CA ALA A 33 -21.59 -10.85 13.20
C ALA A 33 -21.41 -12.24 12.58
N GLU A 34 -21.05 -12.31 11.29
CA GLU A 34 -20.74 -13.56 10.57
C GLU A 34 -19.56 -14.31 11.21
N LEU A 35 -18.58 -13.57 11.76
CA LEU A 35 -17.44 -14.11 12.49
C LEU A 35 -17.74 -14.41 13.97
N GLY A 36 -18.95 -14.14 14.46
CA GLY A 36 -19.34 -14.32 15.86
C GLY A 36 -18.71 -13.30 16.83
N ILE A 37 -18.17 -12.20 16.33
CA ILE A 37 -17.52 -11.15 17.13
C ILE A 37 -18.58 -10.13 17.55
N THR A 38 -18.99 -10.18 18.82
CA THR A 38 -20.09 -9.35 19.36
C THR A 38 -19.65 -8.39 20.47
N ASN A 39 -18.43 -8.53 20.97
CA ASN A 39 -17.93 -7.85 22.16
C ASN A 39 -17.02 -6.64 21.85
N ILE A 40 -16.86 -6.28 20.59
CA ILE A 40 -16.03 -5.13 20.16
C ILE A 40 -16.95 -4.02 19.67
N PRO A 41 -16.97 -2.85 20.35
CA PRO A 41 -17.64 -1.66 19.84
C PRO A 41 -17.14 -1.28 18.45
N LEU A 42 -18.07 -0.94 17.56
CA LEU A 42 -17.78 -0.55 16.18
C LEU A 42 -18.40 0.81 15.90
N VAL A 43 -17.61 1.71 15.30
CA VAL A 43 -18.07 2.98 14.75
C VAL A 43 -17.42 3.24 13.38
N GLY A 44 -18.00 4.14 12.60
CA GLY A 44 -17.34 4.71 11.43
C GLY A 44 -17.19 6.21 11.53
N LEU A 45 -16.23 6.73 10.77
CA LEU A 45 -15.93 8.15 10.67
C LEU A 45 -16.15 8.62 9.25
N ALA A 46 -17.13 9.51 9.05
CA ALA A 46 -17.38 10.10 7.74
C ALA A 46 -16.62 11.42 7.55
N LYS A 47 -16.04 11.60 6.35
CA LYS A 47 -15.04 12.64 6.04
C LYS A 47 -15.50 14.11 6.16
N ARG A 48 -16.80 14.43 6.15
CA ARG A 48 -17.24 15.85 6.08
C ARG A 48 -17.11 16.60 7.40
N LEU A 49 -17.38 15.95 8.53
CA LEU A 49 -17.36 16.55 9.88
C LEU A 49 -16.87 15.56 10.95
N GLU A 50 -16.17 14.49 10.54
CA GLU A 50 -15.88 13.31 11.36
C GLU A 50 -17.09 12.79 12.14
N GLU A 51 -18.22 12.74 11.45
CA GLU A 51 -19.46 12.21 11.99
C GLU A 51 -19.25 10.76 12.40
N ILE A 52 -19.55 10.46 13.67
CA ILE A 52 -19.46 9.12 14.22
C ILE A 52 -20.74 8.38 13.86
N TRP A 53 -20.60 7.38 13.01
CA TRP A 53 -21.68 6.49 12.60
C TRP A 53 -21.66 5.21 13.42
N PHE A 54 -22.77 4.91 14.08
CA PHE A 54 -22.96 3.63 14.76
C PHE A 54 -23.67 2.64 13.83
N PRO A 55 -23.40 1.33 13.97
CA PRO A 55 -24.19 0.30 13.32
C PRO A 55 -25.69 0.47 13.61
N HIS A 56 -26.52 0.26 12.59
CA HIS A 56 -27.98 0.27 12.67
C HIS A 56 -28.63 1.58 13.15
N ARG A 57 -27.86 2.67 13.35
CA ARG A 57 -28.41 4.00 13.63
C ARG A 57 -28.66 4.79 12.35
N SER A 58 -29.73 5.58 12.36
CA SER A 58 -30.11 6.44 11.23
C SER A 58 -29.36 7.77 11.20
N TYR A 59 -28.89 8.24 12.36
CA TYR A 59 -28.24 9.53 12.52
C TYR A 59 -26.86 9.36 13.17
N PRO A 60 -25.87 10.17 12.75
CA PRO A 60 -24.55 10.16 13.36
C PRO A 60 -24.52 10.94 14.67
N VAL A 61 -23.45 10.75 15.44
CA VAL A 61 -23.05 11.66 16.51
C VAL A 61 -22.07 12.67 15.95
N ILE A 62 -22.36 13.94 16.16
CA ILE A 62 -21.52 15.07 15.76
C ILE A 62 -20.69 15.50 16.97
N LEU A 63 -19.37 15.49 16.84
CA LEU A 63 -18.48 15.98 17.89
C LEU A 63 -18.38 17.51 17.85
N PRO A 64 -18.22 18.18 19.01
CA PRO A 64 -17.94 19.61 19.06
C PRO A 64 -16.68 19.97 18.28
N ARG A 65 -16.72 21.03 17.47
CA ARG A 65 -15.62 21.44 16.56
C ARG A 65 -14.30 21.74 17.28
N HIS A 66 -14.36 22.12 18.55
CA HIS A 66 -13.19 22.43 19.38
C HIS A 66 -12.93 21.39 20.48
N GLY A 67 -13.61 20.24 20.41
CA GLY A 67 -13.44 19.17 21.39
C GLY A 67 -12.22 18.32 21.11
N GLU A 68 -11.48 17.95 22.15
CA GLU A 68 -10.30 17.06 22.06
C GLU A 68 -10.62 15.70 21.41
N ALA A 69 -11.84 15.19 21.62
CA ALA A 69 -12.31 13.95 21.01
C ALA A 69 -12.28 14.00 19.48
N LEU A 70 -12.65 15.14 18.87
CA LEU A 70 -12.62 15.31 17.42
C LEU A 70 -11.19 15.22 16.90
N TYR A 71 -10.25 15.90 17.56
CA TYR A 71 -8.84 15.87 17.18
C TYR A 71 -8.21 14.48 17.31
N LEU A 72 -8.59 13.70 18.31
CA LEU A 72 -8.12 12.33 18.45
C LEU A 72 -8.60 11.45 17.30
N VAL A 73 -9.90 11.52 17.02
CA VAL A 73 -10.58 10.76 15.97
C VAL A 73 -10.01 11.10 14.58
N GLN A 74 -9.74 12.39 14.32
CA GLN A 74 -9.05 12.83 13.10
C GLN A 74 -7.67 12.22 12.96
N ARG A 75 -6.84 12.25 14.01
CA ARG A 75 -5.49 11.65 13.97
C ARG A 75 -5.52 10.15 13.71
N VAL A 76 -6.46 9.42 14.30
CA VAL A 76 -6.63 7.99 14.03
C VAL A 76 -6.99 7.75 12.56
N ARG A 77 -7.92 8.53 12.01
CA ARG A 77 -8.30 8.43 10.60
C ARG A 77 -7.13 8.79 9.68
N ASP A 78 -6.42 9.87 9.96
CA ASP A 78 -5.30 10.33 9.12
C ASP A 78 -4.17 9.30 9.12
N GLU A 79 -3.90 8.64 10.25
CA GLU A 79 -2.93 7.55 10.32
C GLU A 79 -3.41 6.30 9.57
N ALA A 80 -4.69 5.92 9.71
CA ALA A 80 -5.27 4.81 8.94
C ALA A 80 -5.23 5.09 7.44
N HIS A 81 -5.57 6.30 7.02
CA HIS A 81 -5.54 6.74 5.63
C HIS A 81 -4.10 6.78 5.09
N ARG A 82 -3.16 7.37 5.84
CA ARG A 82 -1.72 7.39 5.50
C ARG A 82 -1.19 5.98 5.32
N PHE A 83 -1.46 5.09 6.29
CA PHE A 83 -1.04 3.69 6.22
C PHE A 83 -1.60 2.99 4.97
N ALA A 84 -2.91 3.11 4.72
CA ALA A 84 -3.55 2.50 3.56
C ALA A 84 -2.97 3.01 2.23
N VAL A 85 -2.79 4.33 2.09
CA VAL A 85 -2.20 4.95 0.89
C VAL A 85 -0.76 4.49 0.69
N THR A 86 0.07 4.52 1.74
CA THR A 86 1.47 4.08 1.67
C THR A 86 1.56 2.59 1.32
N PHE A 87 0.76 1.75 1.98
CA PHE A 87 0.73 0.32 1.72
C PHE A 87 0.33 0.00 0.28
N HIS A 88 -0.76 0.60 -0.24
CA HIS A 88 -1.18 0.39 -1.61
C HIS A 88 -0.19 0.95 -2.63
N ARG A 89 0.47 2.07 -2.34
CA ARG A 89 1.53 2.62 -3.19
C ARG A 89 2.71 1.64 -3.26
N SER A 90 3.19 1.16 -2.12
CA SER A 90 4.28 0.17 -2.05
C SER A 90 3.90 -1.13 -2.77
N LYS A 91 2.72 -1.69 -2.49
CA LYS A 91 2.22 -2.89 -3.17
C LYS A 91 2.15 -2.71 -4.68
N ARG A 92 1.63 -1.57 -5.16
CA ARG A 92 1.58 -1.25 -6.59
C ARG A 92 2.98 -1.14 -7.19
N SER A 93 3.90 -0.45 -6.51
CA SER A 93 5.29 -0.31 -6.95
C SER A 93 6.00 -1.67 -7.06
N HIS A 94 5.75 -2.59 -6.13
CA HIS A 94 6.27 -3.96 -6.18
C HIS A 94 5.69 -4.72 -7.38
N LEU A 95 4.37 -4.71 -7.57
CA LEU A 95 3.73 -5.41 -8.70
C LEU A 95 4.19 -4.89 -10.06
N MET A 96 4.36 -3.56 -10.20
CA MET A 96 4.90 -2.97 -11.42
C MET A 96 6.34 -3.38 -11.68
N LEU A 97 7.15 -3.50 -10.62
CA LEU A 97 8.53 -3.95 -10.73
C LEU A 97 8.61 -5.43 -11.07
N GLU A 98 7.79 -6.27 -10.44
CA GLU A 98 7.66 -7.70 -10.73
C GLU A 98 7.31 -7.92 -12.21
N SER A 99 6.23 -7.30 -12.69
CA SER A 99 5.80 -7.40 -14.09
C SER A 99 6.90 -6.99 -15.08
N LEU A 100 7.68 -5.94 -14.77
CA LEU A 100 8.76 -5.48 -15.63
C LEU A 100 9.95 -6.45 -15.63
N LEU A 101 10.27 -7.05 -14.49
CA LEU A 101 11.37 -8.00 -14.36
C LEU A 101 11.04 -9.36 -14.97
N ASP A 102 9.77 -9.76 -14.95
CA ASP A 102 9.27 -11.00 -15.59
C ASP A 102 9.45 -10.99 -17.12
N GLU A 103 9.48 -9.80 -17.75
CA GLU A 103 9.72 -9.66 -19.18
C GLU A 103 11.18 -9.92 -19.58
N ILE A 104 12.12 -9.93 -18.62
CA ILE A 104 13.55 -10.10 -18.89
C ILE A 104 13.89 -11.59 -19.05
N PRO A 105 14.31 -12.05 -20.25
CA PRO A 105 14.69 -13.45 -20.44
C PRO A 105 15.86 -13.85 -19.52
N SER A 106 15.80 -15.05 -18.95
CA SER A 106 16.83 -15.63 -18.05
C SER A 106 16.87 -15.09 -16.61
N LEU A 107 15.90 -14.27 -16.20
CA LEU A 107 15.72 -13.86 -14.81
C LEU A 107 14.74 -14.82 -14.11
N GLY A 108 15.22 -15.59 -13.14
CA GLY A 108 14.36 -16.51 -12.38
C GLY A 108 13.70 -15.85 -11.17
N GLU A 109 12.63 -16.46 -10.65
CA GLU A 109 11.80 -15.93 -9.54
C GLU A 109 12.62 -15.50 -8.31
N VAL A 110 13.65 -16.26 -7.95
CA VAL A 110 14.52 -15.95 -6.80
C VAL A 110 15.26 -14.63 -7.00
N ARG A 111 15.75 -14.38 -8.23
CA ARG A 111 16.47 -13.14 -8.59
C ARG A 111 15.51 -11.97 -8.69
N ILE A 112 14.32 -12.17 -9.25
CA ILE A 112 13.25 -11.18 -9.33
C ILE A 112 12.87 -10.70 -7.93
N LYS A 113 12.61 -11.64 -7.02
CA LYS A 113 12.27 -11.32 -5.63
C LYS A 113 13.39 -10.54 -4.93
N ALA A 114 14.65 -10.95 -5.10
CA ALA A 114 15.79 -10.23 -4.52
C ALA A 114 15.89 -8.78 -5.03
N LEU A 115 15.64 -8.54 -6.32
CA LEU A 115 15.61 -7.20 -6.91
C LEU A 115 14.41 -6.38 -6.41
N ILE A 116 13.23 -6.99 -6.25
CA ILE A 116 12.05 -6.33 -5.68
C ILE A 116 12.30 -5.92 -4.23
N ASP A 117 12.82 -6.82 -3.41
CA ASP A 117 13.09 -6.55 -1.99
C ASP A 117 14.17 -5.47 -1.81
N TYR A 118 15.17 -5.41 -2.71
CA TYR A 118 16.25 -4.43 -2.65
C TYR A 118 15.83 -3.04 -3.17
N PHE A 119 15.19 -2.97 -4.34
CA PHE A 119 14.88 -1.69 -4.99
C PHE A 119 13.47 -1.17 -4.72
N GLY A 120 12.49 -2.05 -4.47
CA GLY A 120 11.10 -1.74 -4.13
C GLY A 120 10.26 -1.04 -5.20
N SER A 121 10.86 -0.46 -6.24
CA SER A 121 10.16 0.22 -7.33
C SER A 121 10.98 0.28 -8.61
N VAL A 122 10.28 0.36 -9.75
CA VAL A 122 10.88 0.59 -11.08
C VAL A 122 11.73 1.86 -11.11
N ALA A 123 11.27 2.95 -10.48
CA ALA A 123 12.00 4.21 -10.47
C ALA A 123 13.34 4.11 -9.73
N ALA A 124 13.41 3.36 -8.63
CA ALA A 124 14.64 3.11 -7.91
C ALA A 124 15.61 2.24 -8.73
N LEU A 125 15.11 1.14 -9.32
CA LEU A 125 15.93 0.25 -10.15
C LEU A 125 16.50 0.98 -11.39
N ARG A 126 15.70 1.85 -12.04
CA ARG A 126 16.16 2.64 -13.19
C ARG A 126 17.29 3.61 -12.84
N LYS A 127 17.27 4.20 -11.64
CA LYS A 127 18.31 5.11 -11.16
C LYS A 127 19.59 4.41 -10.74
N ALA A 128 19.51 3.13 -10.40
CA ALA A 128 20.65 2.35 -9.91
C ALA A 128 21.73 2.19 -10.98
N SER A 129 22.99 2.16 -10.56
CA SER A 129 24.12 1.82 -11.42
C SER A 129 24.19 0.31 -11.67
N VAL A 130 24.96 -0.11 -12.68
CA VAL A 130 25.20 -1.54 -12.95
C VAL A 130 25.82 -2.23 -11.73
N ASP A 131 26.73 -1.54 -11.02
CA ASP A 131 27.39 -2.09 -9.84
C ASP A 131 26.42 -2.27 -8.66
N GLU A 132 25.50 -1.30 -8.47
CA GLU A 132 24.45 -1.41 -7.45
C GLU A 132 23.50 -2.57 -7.74
N ILE A 133 23.10 -2.75 -9.01
CA ILE A 133 22.27 -3.90 -9.42
C ILE A 133 23.04 -5.22 -9.21
N GLY A 134 24.34 -5.24 -9.53
CA GLY A 134 25.22 -6.40 -9.34
C GLY A 134 25.55 -6.72 -7.87
N SER A 135 25.27 -5.81 -6.95
CA SER A 135 25.45 -6.05 -5.51
C SER A 135 24.34 -6.93 -4.90
N VAL A 136 23.22 -7.09 -5.62
CA VAL A 136 22.09 -7.89 -5.16
C VAL A 136 22.46 -9.39 -5.19
N PRO A 137 22.21 -10.15 -4.10
CA PRO A 137 22.56 -11.56 -4.04
C PRO A 137 22.03 -12.37 -5.23
N GLY A 138 22.94 -13.08 -5.92
CA GLY A 138 22.59 -13.90 -7.08
C GLY A 138 22.53 -13.16 -8.42
N ILE A 139 22.76 -11.85 -8.43
CA ILE A 139 22.90 -11.03 -9.65
C ILE A 139 24.39 -10.78 -9.89
N GLY A 140 24.91 -11.31 -11.00
CA GLY A 140 26.28 -11.01 -11.42
C GLY A 140 26.33 -9.80 -12.37
N GLU A 141 27.53 -9.28 -12.61
CA GLU A 141 27.79 -8.12 -13.48
C GLU A 141 27.15 -8.26 -14.88
N LYS A 142 27.20 -9.47 -15.47
CA LYS A 142 26.57 -9.75 -16.78
C LYS A 142 25.06 -9.56 -16.73
N THR A 143 24.41 -10.12 -15.71
CA THR A 143 22.95 -10.02 -15.53
C THR A 143 22.54 -8.58 -15.21
N ALA A 144 23.33 -7.88 -14.39
CA ALA A 144 23.11 -6.47 -14.08
C ALA A 144 23.13 -5.58 -15.33
N ARG A 145 24.09 -5.82 -16.26
CA ARG A 145 24.12 -5.13 -17.55
C ARG A 145 22.88 -5.40 -18.41
N ILE A 146 22.45 -6.67 -18.51
CA ILE A 146 21.23 -7.05 -19.26
C ILE A 146 20.01 -6.31 -18.69
N ILE A 147 19.85 -6.31 -17.37
CA ILE A 147 18.76 -5.59 -16.69
C ILE A 147 18.83 -4.11 -17.02
N LYS A 148 20.01 -3.49 -16.91
CA LYS A 148 20.16 -2.05 -17.18
C LYS A 148 19.81 -1.70 -18.63
N SER A 149 20.31 -2.46 -19.60
CA SER A 149 20.01 -2.26 -21.02
C SER A 149 18.52 -2.43 -21.31
N PHE A 150 17.88 -3.47 -20.77
CA PHE A 150 16.43 -3.67 -20.92
C PHE A 150 15.61 -2.49 -20.39
N LEU A 151 16.00 -1.94 -19.23
CA LEU A 151 15.32 -0.79 -18.63
C LEU A 151 15.47 0.50 -19.46
N GLU A 152 16.61 0.68 -20.12
CA GLU A 152 16.88 1.82 -21.01
C GLU A 152 16.07 1.69 -22.31
N GLU A 153 16.01 0.49 -22.91
CA GLU A 153 15.20 0.21 -24.11
C GLU A 153 13.70 0.39 -23.85
N SER A 154 13.19 -0.14 -22.73
CA SER A 154 11.79 0.02 -22.31
C SER A 154 11.41 1.50 -22.09
N SER A 155 12.36 2.34 -21.65
CA SER A 155 12.15 3.78 -21.52
C SER A 155 12.12 4.51 -22.86
N ALA A 156 12.87 4.03 -23.85
CA ALA A 156 12.93 4.61 -25.20
C ALA A 156 11.68 4.29 -26.04
N SER A 157 10.97 3.20 -25.74
CA SER A 157 9.70 2.84 -26.40
C SER A 157 8.50 3.68 -25.92
N SER A 158 8.62 4.39 -24.79
CA SER A 158 7.51 5.13 -24.16
C SER A 158 7.63 6.66 -24.30
N PHE A 159 8.05 7.15 -25.47
CA PHE A 159 7.92 8.57 -25.82
C PHE A 159 6.46 8.92 -26.08
N ILE A 160 5.78 9.41 -25.05
CA ILE A 160 4.46 10.03 -25.16
C ILE A 160 4.69 11.52 -25.38
N ASP A 161 4.21 12.06 -26.50
CA ASP A 161 4.17 13.50 -26.70
C ASP A 161 3.18 14.10 -25.68
N THR A 162 3.71 14.85 -24.72
CA THR A 162 2.93 15.43 -23.61
C THR A 162 1.94 16.53 -24.03
N GLN A 163 1.99 17.00 -25.29
CA GLN A 163 1.00 17.95 -25.83
C GLN A 163 -0.17 17.25 -26.53
N THR A 164 0.06 16.09 -27.15
CA THR A 164 -0.91 15.40 -28.00
C THR A 164 -1.40 14.07 -27.42
N GLY A 165 -0.66 13.49 -26.47
CA GLY A 165 -0.96 12.19 -25.86
C GLY A 165 -0.62 11.00 -26.76
N GLU A 166 0.04 11.21 -27.90
CA GLU A 166 0.39 10.15 -28.84
C GLU A 166 1.69 9.44 -28.46
N ILE A 167 1.71 8.11 -28.62
CA ILE A 167 2.91 7.27 -28.48
C ILE A 167 3.65 7.32 -29.81
N ILE A 168 4.83 7.93 -29.84
CA ILE A 168 5.64 8.04 -31.06
C ILE A 168 6.59 6.84 -31.12
N GLU A 169 6.25 5.83 -31.92
CA GLU A 169 7.22 4.82 -32.35
C GLU A 169 8.18 5.47 -33.36
N ARG A 170 9.49 5.34 -33.14
CA ARG A 170 10.49 5.84 -34.10
C ARG A 170 10.52 4.95 -35.35
N PRO A 171 10.75 5.54 -36.54
CA PRO A 171 10.97 4.79 -37.78
C PRO A 171 12.29 4.00 -37.75
#